data_AF-A0A645CSG0-F1
#
_entry.id   AF-A0A645CSG0-F1
#
_cell.length_a   1.000
_cell.length_b   1.000
_cell.length_c   1.000
_cell.angle_alpha   90.00
_cell.angle_beta   90.00
_cell.angle_gamma   90.00
#
_symmetry.space_group_name_H-M   'P 1'
#
loop_
_entity.id
_entity.type
_entity.pdbx_description
1 polymer ?
#
loop_
_entity_poly.entity_id
_entity_poly.type
_entity_poly.pdbx_seq_one_letter_code
_entity_poly.pdbx_strand_id
1 'polypeptide(L)'
;MLSTNDSAPFPIPEKSNTFLSEHTDFFPAQSFEQIQDYIDLTIEPKHLDKSHSSFGDKLVKIDNIRIHQAQFYEDAYLPHTLLLGSNNFGNFTYFIYCIGNVDVYAQDTITLYALPLGKGSYTSTLNSSVPASMLLASYIEVK
;
A
#
# COMPACT_ATOMS: atom_id res chain seq x y z
N MET A 1 -0.12 2.18 16.77
CA MET A 1 0.91 1.52 15.94
C MET A 1 0.33 0.24 15.39
N LEU A 2 0.45 -0.02 14.09
CA LEU A 2 0.05 -1.29 13.45
C LEU A 2 0.99 -2.46 13.84
N SER A 3 1.69 -2.35 14.96
CA SER A 3 2.77 -3.24 15.37
C SER A 3 2.27 -4.28 16.38
N THR A 4 1.33 -5.12 15.97
CA THR A 4 1.18 -6.50 16.46
C THR A 4 0.28 -7.23 15.47
N ASN A 5 0.58 -8.51 15.19
CA ASN A 5 -0.27 -9.42 14.41
C ASN A 5 -1.72 -9.53 14.94
N ASP A 6 -2.05 -8.90 16.07
CA ASP A 6 -3.39 -8.90 16.67
C ASP A 6 -4.33 -7.83 16.12
N SER A 7 -3.84 -6.87 15.32
CA SER A 7 -4.66 -5.75 14.80
C SER A 7 -4.68 -5.63 13.28
N ALA A 8 -3.79 -6.31 12.56
CA ALA A 8 -3.83 -6.39 11.10
C ALA A 8 -4.81 -7.49 10.65
N PRO A 9 -5.70 -7.24 9.65
CA PRO A 9 -6.64 -8.26 9.16
C PRO A 9 -5.96 -9.40 8.38
N PHE A 10 -4.62 -9.43 8.31
CA PHE A 10 -3.80 -10.37 7.56
C PHE A 10 -2.39 -10.44 8.17
N PRO A 11 -1.68 -11.58 8.03
CA PRO A 11 -0.32 -11.74 8.52
C PRO A 11 0.66 -10.87 7.72
N ILE A 12 1.40 -10.00 8.43
CA ILE A 12 2.42 -9.13 7.84
C ILE A 12 3.77 -9.90 7.79
N PRO A 13 4.49 -9.91 6.66
CA PRO A 13 5.82 -10.50 6.54
C PRO A 13 6.81 -9.93 7.55
N GLU A 14 7.73 -10.78 8.04
CA GLU A 14 8.75 -10.39 9.04
C GLU A 14 9.56 -9.16 8.60
N LYS A 15 10.04 -9.13 7.35
CA LYS A 15 10.75 -7.98 6.78
C LYS A 15 9.97 -6.67 6.91
N SER A 16 8.68 -6.71 6.56
CA SER A 16 7.78 -5.56 6.66
C SER A 16 7.59 -5.13 8.12
N ASN A 17 7.44 -6.08 9.05
CA ASN A 17 7.34 -5.77 10.48
C ASN A 17 8.62 -5.12 11.03
N THR A 18 9.79 -5.61 10.64
CA THR A 18 11.08 -5.01 11.01
C THR A 18 11.17 -3.58 10.49
N PHE A 19 10.90 -3.37 9.20
CA PHE A 19 10.93 -2.04 8.57
C PHE A 19 9.97 -1.06 9.28
N LEU A 20 8.74 -1.48 9.56
CA LEU A 20 7.75 -0.66 10.27
C LEU A 20 8.20 -0.28 11.67
N SER A 21 8.92 -1.17 12.36
CA SER A 21 9.40 -0.93 13.73
C SER A 21 10.59 0.04 13.76
N GLU A 22 11.44 0.01 12.73
CA GLU A 22 12.61 0.88 12.59
C GLU A 22 12.26 2.27 12.03
N HIS A 23 11.18 2.37 11.25
CA HIS A 23 10.80 3.57 10.50
C HIS A 23 9.35 4.00 10.75
N THR A 24 8.97 4.07 12.03
CA THR A 24 7.58 4.38 12.42
C THR A 24 7.08 5.75 11.94
N ASP A 25 8.00 6.69 11.69
CA ASP A 25 7.74 8.06 11.21
C ASP A 25 7.56 8.16 9.68
N PHE A 26 7.67 7.04 8.95
CA PHE A 26 7.48 7.01 7.49
C PHE A 26 6.03 6.77 7.07
N PHE A 27 5.09 6.58 8.01
CA PHE A 27 3.72 6.17 7.69
C PHE A 27 2.67 7.04 8.42
N PRO A 28 2.24 8.15 7.80
CA PRO A 28 2.75 8.73 6.55
C PRO A 28 4.01 9.58 6.77
N ALA A 29 4.89 9.55 5.78
CA ALA A 29 6.04 10.44 5.69
C ALA A 29 5.57 11.87 5.42
N GLN A 30 6.29 12.85 5.98
CA GLN A 30 5.95 14.26 5.84
C GLN A 30 6.46 14.87 4.52
N SER A 31 7.40 14.21 3.87
CA SER A 31 8.01 14.66 2.62
C SER A 31 8.64 13.48 1.86
N PHE A 32 8.84 13.62 0.55
CA PHE A 32 9.55 12.63 -0.26
C PHE A 32 11.01 12.47 0.21
N GLU A 33 11.65 13.58 0.62
CA GLU A 33 13.04 13.61 1.05
C GLU A 33 13.32 12.73 2.27
N GLN A 34 12.32 12.54 3.15
CA GLN A 34 12.41 11.68 4.33
C GLN A 34 12.62 10.21 3.95
N ILE A 35 12.07 9.79 2.82
CA ILE A 35 11.99 8.38 2.44
C ILE A 35 12.84 8.00 1.24
N GLN A 36 13.41 8.98 0.53
CA GLN A 36 14.04 8.77 -0.78
C GLN A 36 15.12 7.67 -0.81
N ASP A 37 15.92 7.56 0.25
CA ASP A 37 17.02 6.59 0.35
C ASP A 37 16.54 5.15 0.60
N TYR A 38 15.26 4.99 0.96
CA TYR A 38 14.63 3.71 1.27
C TYR A 38 13.75 3.18 0.12
N ILE A 39 13.71 3.91 -1.00
CA ILE A 39 12.92 3.53 -2.18
C ILE A 39 13.77 2.65 -3.10
N ASP A 40 13.26 1.47 -3.40
CA ASP A 40 13.82 0.62 -4.44
C ASP A 40 13.07 0.80 -5.76
N LEU A 41 13.67 1.60 -6.65
CA LEU A 41 13.11 1.88 -7.98
C LEU A 41 13.23 0.69 -8.95
N THR A 42 13.92 -0.39 -8.57
CA THR A 42 14.05 -1.59 -9.41
C THR A 42 12.87 -2.55 -9.25
N ILE A 43 12.08 -2.37 -8.19
CA ILE A 43 10.91 -3.21 -7.90
C ILE A 43 9.70 -2.73 -8.70
N GLU A 44 9.52 -3.30 -9.89
CA GLU A 44 8.30 -3.16 -10.67
C GLU A 44 7.10 -3.94 -10.11
N PRO A 45 5.85 -3.55 -10.43
CA PRO A 45 4.62 -4.26 -10.06
C PRO A 45 4.63 -5.78 -10.29
N LYS A 46 5.20 -6.22 -11.42
CA LYS A 46 5.28 -7.65 -11.79
C LYS A 46 6.15 -8.48 -10.83
N HIS A 47 7.09 -7.85 -10.12
CA HIS A 47 7.95 -8.53 -9.15
C HIS A 47 7.18 -8.86 -7.88
N LEU A 48 6.37 -7.89 -7.41
CA LEU A 48 5.47 -8.08 -6.28
C LEU A 48 4.64 -9.35 -6.54
N ASP A 49 3.89 -9.40 -7.64
CA ASP A 49 3.04 -10.54 -8.00
C ASP A 49 3.71 -11.92 -7.98
N LYS A 50 5.01 -12.04 -8.25
CA LYS A 50 5.68 -13.35 -8.28
C LYS A 50 6.28 -13.77 -6.93
N SER A 51 6.74 -12.84 -6.10
CA SER A 51 7.52 -13.19 -4.90
C SER A 51 7.37 -12.16 -3.76
N HIS A 52 6.15 -11.95 -3.28
CA HIS A 52 5.85 -10.93 -2.26
C HIS A 52 6.70 -11.06 -0.98
N SER A 53 6.98 -12.28 -0.51
CA SER A 53 7.77 -12.50 0.72
C SER A 53 9.24 -12.06 0.61
N SER A 54 9.74 -11.84 -0.61
CA SER A 54 11.11 -11.36 -0.82
C SER A 54 11.24 -9.86 -0.56
N PHE A 55 10.12 -9.14 -0.54
CA PHE A 55 10.04 -7.69 -0.40
C PHE A 55 9.45 -7.30 0.97
N GLY A 56 9.62 -6.03 1.36
CA GLY A 56 9.16 -5.51 2.66
C GLY A 56 10.26 -4.91 3.52
N ASP A 57 11.51 -4.93 3.07
CA ASP A 57 12.67 -4.26 3.69
C ASP A 57 12.99 -2.91 3.04
N LYS A 58 12.20 -2.50 2.03
CA LYS A 58 12.29 -1.22 1.32
C LYS A 58 10.91 -0.79 0.82
N LEU A 59 10.78 0.51 0.53
CA LEU A 59 9.62 1.07 -0.14
C LEU A 59 9.70 0.81 -1.65
N VAL A 60 8.55 0.67 -2.29
CA VAL A 60 8.41 0.56 -3.74
C VAL A 60 7.75 1.82 -4.30
N LYS A 61 8.12 2.20 -5.52
CA LYS A 61 7.44 3.25 -6.28
C LYS A 61 6.51 2.62 -7.31
N ILE A 62 5.24 3.03 -7.30
CA ILE A 62 4.25 2.58 -8.28
C ILE A 62 3.57 3.80 -8.88
N ASP A 63 3.80 4.00 -10.18
CA ASP A 63 3.21 5.10 -10.93
C ASP A 63 1.85 4.73 -11.53
N ASN A 64 1.06 5.76 -11.80
CA ASN A 64 -0.17 5.72 -12.59
C ASN A 64 -1.24 4.77 -12.02
N ILE A 65 -1.40 4.73 -10.70
CA ILE A 65 -2.48 3.98 -10.06
C ILE A 65 -3.76 4.80 -10.17
N ARG A 66 -4.76 4.27 -10.88
CA ARG A 66 -6.11 4.82 -10.90
C ARG A 66 -6.86 4.34 -9.68
N ILE A 67 -7.46 5.26 -8.93
CA ILE A 67 -8.29 4.93 -7.76
C ILE A 67 -9.72 4.59 -8.21
N HIS A 68 -10.20 3.42 -7.79
CA HIS A 68 -11.55 2.93 -8.08
C HIS A 68 -12.49 3.12 -6.90
N GLN A 69 -11.96 2.94 -5.68
CA GLN A 69 -12.71 3.07 -4.45
C GLN A 69 -11.80 3.62 -3.35
N ALA A 70 -12.36 4.50 -2.53
CA ALA A 70 -11.78 4.93 -1.28
C ALA A 70 -12.80 4.64 -0.17
N GLN A 71 -12.34 4.04 0.92
CA GLN A 71 -13.14 3.81 2.12
C GLN A 71 -12.42 4.39 3.32
N PHE A 72 -13.10 5.29 4.00
CA PHE A 72 -12.60 5.91 5.21
C PHE A 72 -13.10 5.18 6.45
N TYR A 73 -12.20 4.96 7.40
CA TYR A 73 -12.49 4.34 8.69
C TYR A 73 -12.13 5.32 9.81
N GLU A 74 -13.17 5.75 10.52
CA GLU A 74 -13.06 6.57 11.74
C GLU A 74 -12.75 5.67 12.93
N ASP A 75 -11.47 5.30 13.08
CA ASP A 75 -10.97 4.73 14.33
C ASP A 75 -10.48 5.87 15.24
N ALA A 76 -10.94 5.87 16.51
CA ALA A 76 -10.66 6.94 17.46
C ALA A 76 -9.16 7.09 17.80
N TYR A 77 -8.35 6.05 17.58
CA TYR A 77 -6.93 6.02 17.89
C TYR A 77 -6.05 6.03 16.64
N LEU A 78 -6.52 5.46 15.53
CA LEU A 78 -5.78 5.44 14.27
C LEU A 78 -6.72 5.51 13.06
N PRO A 79 -7.24 6.70 12.72
CA PRO A 79 -8.04 6.85 11.51
C PRO A 79 -7.22 6.38 10.31
N HIS A 80 -7.87 5.71 9.36
CA HIS A 80 -7.18 5.21 8.18
C HIS A 80 -8.11 5.16 6.96
N THR A 81 -7.50 5.23 5.79
CA THR A 81 -8.17 5.14 4.50
C THR A 81 -7.69 3.89 3.78
N LEU A 82 -8.62 3.05 3.32
CA LEU A 82 -8.33 1.95 2.43
C LEU A 82 -8.67 2.35 0.99
N LEU A 83 -7.69 2.31 0.11
CA LEU A 83 -7.88 2.56 -1.31
C LEU A 83 -7.79 1.24 -2.09
N LEU A 84 -8.72 1.07 -3.03
CA LEU A 84 -8.63 0.07 -4.08
C LEU A 84 -8.26 0.77 -5.38
N GLY A 85 -7.11 0.41 -5.92
CA GLY A 85 -6.59 0.99 -7.15
C GLY A 85 -6.00 -0.05 -8.09
N SER A 86 -5.80 0.33 -9.34
CA SER A 86 -5.05 -0.51 -10.28
C SER A 86 -4.26 0.34 -11.28
N ASN A 87 -3.23 -0.26 -11.87
CA ASN A 87 -2.51 0.36 -12.98
C ASN A 87 -2.46 -0.58 -14.19
N ASN A 88 -1.82 -0.13 -15.27
CA ASN A 88 -1.64 -0.90 -16.51
C ASN A 88 -2.94 -1.54 -17.01
N PHE A 89 -3.98 -0.71 -17.19
CA PHE A 89 -5.32 -1.13 -17.62
C PHE A 89 -5.99 -2.19 -16.73
N GLY A 90 -5.64 -2.25 -15.45
CA GLY A 90 -6.21 -3.20 -14.50
C GLY A 90 -5.41 -4.49 -14.32
N ASN A 91 -4.25 -4.60 -14.98
CA ASN A 91 -3.41 -5.80 -14.87
C ASN A 91 -2.84 -6.02 -13.47
N PHE A 92 -2.57 -4.94 -12.72
CA PHE A 92 -2.10 -5.01 -11.34
C PHE A 92 -3.05 -4.26 -10.43
N THR A 93 -3.56 -4.96 -9.41
CA THR A 93 -4.53 -4.41 -8.46
C THR A 93 -3.91 -4.31 -7.06
N TYR A 94 -4.29 -3.26 -6.34
CA TYR A 94 -3.67 -2.91 -5.06
C TYR A 94 -4.72 -2.63 -3.99
N PHE A 95 -4.50 -3.18 -2.79
CA PHE A 95 -5.08 -2.69 -1.56
C PHE A 95 -4.07 -1.80 -0.86
N ILE A 96 -4.37 -0.50 -0.78
CA ILE A 96 -3.46 0.51 -0.25
C ILE A 96 -4.02 1.02 1.08
N TYR A 97 -3.34 0.67 2.16
CA TYR A 97 -3.63 1.16 3.50
C TYR A 97 -2.93 2.50 3.69
N CYS A 98 -3.67 3.53 4.06
CA CYS A 98 -3.14 4.86 4.36
C CYS A 98 -3.49 5.20 5.81
N ILE A 99 -2.49 5.55 6.62
CA ILE A 99 -2.73 6.08 7.96
C ILE A 99 -3.21 7.52 7.82
N GLY A 100 -4.33 7.84 8.46
CA GLY A 100 -5.04 9.10 8.34
C GLY A 100 -5.99 9.17 7.14
N ASN A 101 -6.37 10.40 6.82
CA ASN A 101 -7.30 10.71 5.74
C ASN A 101 -6.49 11.08 4.51
N VAL A 102 -6.79 10.46 3.39
CA VAL A 102 -6.22 10.82 2.09
C VAL A 102 -7.32 11.38 1.22
N ASP A 103 -7.16 12.63 0.78
CA ASP A 103 -8.11 13.31 -0.10
C ASP A 103 -7.87 12.89 -1.56
N VAL A 104 -8.38 11.71 -1.91
CA VAL A 104 -8.34 11.16 -3.27
C VAL A 104 -9.75 10.79 -3.73
N TYR A 105 -10.05 11.10 -4.98
CA TYR A 105 -11.34 10.90 -5.60
C TYR A 105 -11.32 9.78 -6.62
N ALA A 106 -12.49 9.22 -6.91
CA ALA A 106 -12.64 8.31 -8.04
C ALA A 106 -12.25 9.05 -9.33
N GLN A 107 -11.38 8.41 -10.13
CA GLN A 107 -10.72 8.94 -11.35
C GLN A 107 -9.36 9.61 -11.15
N ASP A 108 -8.95 9.93 -9.91
CA ASP A 108 -7.60 10.41 -9.67
C ASP A 108 -6.57 9.35 -10.04
N THR A 109 -5.40 9.84 -10.46
CA THR A 109 -4.24 9.00 -10.71
C THR A 109 -3.15 9.37 -9.71
N ILE A 110 -2.60 8.38 -9.02
CA ILE A 110 -1.55 8.63 -8.02
C ILE A 110 -0.22 7.98 -8.42
N THR A 111 0.86 8.59 -7.95
CA THR A 111 2.14 7.90 -7.75
C THR A 111 2.24 7.54 -6.26
N LEU A 112 2.45 6.27 -5.98
CA LEU A 112 2.49 5.70 -4.63
C LEU A 112 3.91 5.28 -4.26
N TYR A 113 4.34 5.67 -3.06
CA TYR A 113 5.52 5.13 -2.41
C TYR A 113 5.08 4.34 -1.18
N ALA A 114 5.29 3.03 -1.19
CA ALA A 114 4.65 2.15 -0.22
C ALA A 114 5.51 0.98 0.20
N LEU A 115 5.25 0.48 1.41
CA LEU A 115 5.83 -0.76 1.89
C LEU A 115 4.98 -1.95 1.43
N PRO A 116 5.57 -2.95 0.76
CA PRO A 116 4.88 -4.21 0.49
C PRO A 116 4.53 -4.94 1.78
N LEU A 117 3.25 -5.29 1.96
CA LEU A 117 2.76 -6.07 3.10
C LEU A 117 2.37 -7.50 2.74
N GLY A 118 2.35 -7.87 1.46
CA GLY A 118 1.99 -9.22 1.02
C GLY A 118 0.89 -9.24 -0.02
N LYS A 119 0.18 -10.38 -0.11
CA LYS A 119 -0.94 -10.58 -1.05
C LYS A 119 -2.26 -10.72 -0.32
N GLY A 120 -3.28 -10.10 -0.90
CA GLY A 120 -4.67 -10.34 -0.61
C GLY A 120 -5.41 -10.78 -1.86
N SER A 121 -6.71 -10.98 -1.72
CA SER A 121 -7.62 -11.14 -2.85
C SER A 121 -8.98 -10.58 -2.48
N TYR A 122 -9.76 -10.21 -3.50
CA TYR A 122 -11.17 -9.88 -3.32
C TYR A 122 -12.03 -10.61 -4.32
N THR A 123 -13.30 -10.78 -3.97
CA THR A 123 -14.29 -11.36 -4.87
C THR A 123 -14.88 -10.25 -5.73
N SER A 124 -14.66 -10.34 -7.03
CA SER A 124 -15.30 -9.45 -8.01
C SER A 124 -16.81 -9.68 -8.06
N THR A 125 -17.54 -8.75 -8.68
CA THR A 125 -18.99 -8.88 -8.96
C THR A 125 -19.34 -10.10 -9.83
N LEU A 126 -18.35 -10.68 -10.50
CA LEU A 126 -18.45 -11.91 -11.29
C LEU A 126 -18.10 -13.17 -10.47
N ASN A 127 -18.08 -13.09 -9.14
CA ASN A 127 -17.69 -14.16 -8.22
C ASN A 127 -16.30 -14.76 -8.47
N SER A 128 -15.43 -14.04 -9.19
CA SER A 128 -14.06 -14.46 -9.44
C SER A 128 -13.12 -13.80 -8.41
N SER A 129 -12.21 -14.59 -7.85
CA SER A 129 -11.15 -14.08 -6.97
C SER A 129 -10.13 -13.32 -7.80
N VAL A 130 -9.93 -12.04 -7.46
CA VAL A 130 -8.95 -11.16 -8.08
C VAL A 130 -7.79 -10.97 -7.11
N PRO A 131 -6.55 -11.34 -7.48
CA PRO A 131 -5.39 -11.12 -6.63
C PRO A 131 -5.08 -9.63 -6.52
N ALA A 132 -4.65 -9.19 -5.35
CA ALA A 132 -4.22 -7.83 -5.11
C ALA A 132 -2.97 -7.78 -4.23
N SER A 133 -2.03 -6.92 -4.59
CA SER A 133 -0.90 -6.60 -3.72
C SER A 133 -1.35 -5.70 -2.58
N MET A 134 -0.97 -6.05 -1.36
CA MET A 134 -1.28 -5.27 -0.16
C MET A 134 -0.11 -4.36 0.17
N LEU A 135 -0.39 -3.07 0.32
CA LEU A 135 0.61 -2.02 0.44
C LEU A 135 0.25 -1.10 1.61
N LEU A 136 1.24 -0.64 2.38
CA LEU A 136 1.10 0.47 3.31
C LEU A 136 1.69 1.73 2.68
N ALA A 137 0.87 2.75 2.47
CA ALA A 137 1.29 4.02 1.90
C ALA A 137 2.20 4.78 2.88
N SER A 138 3.40 5.11 2.40
CA SER A 138 4.32 6.01 3.08
C SER A 138 4.15 7.43 2.58
N TYR A 139 4.11 7.62 1.26
CA TYR A 139 3.92 8.91 0.62
C TYR A 139 3.10 8.76 -0.67
N ILE A 140 2.23 9.73 -0.95
CA ILE A 140 1.34 9.73 -2.11
C ILE A 140 1.43 11.06 -2.84
N GLU A 141 1.64 11.00 -4.15
CA GLU A 141 1.53 12.15 -5.05
C GLU A 141 0.24 11.99 -5.87
N VAL A 142 -0.70 12.92 -5.72
CA VAL A 142 -1.94 12.96 -6.51
C VAL A 142 -1.72 13.78 -7.78
N LYS A 143 -2.23 13.30 -8.91
CA LYS A 143 -2.11 13.94 -10.24
C LYS A 143 -3.46 14.14 -10.90
#